data_AF-A0A3E0QFA7-F1
#
_entry.id   AF-A0A3E0QFA7-F1
#
_cell.length_a   1.000
_cell.length_b   1.000
_cell.length_c   1.000
_cell.angle_alpha   90.00
_cell.angle_beta   90.00
_cell.angle_gamma   90.00
#
_symmetry.space_group_name_H-M   'P 1'
#
loop_
_entity.id
_entity.type
_entity.pdbx_description
1 polymer ?
#
loop_
_entity_poly.entity_id
_entity_poly.type
_entity_poly.pdbx_seq_one_letter_code
_entity_poly.pdbx_strand_id
1 'polypeptide(L)' 'MFSNIGFAFNLIMILVYAAAGIILIFVWQIPGLPDINNTIAGIVLFLYSVFRAYKLIRLNRDSNEGKS' A
#
# COMPACT_ATOMS: atom_id res chain seq x y z
N MET A 1 -18.56 -8.45 9.52
CA MET A 1 -18.92 -7.06 9.17
C MET A 1 -17.64 -6.22 9.25
N PHE A 2 -17.03 -5.87 8.12
CA PHE A 2 -15.98 -4.84 8.17
C PHE A 2 -16.66 -3.53 8.61
N SER A 3 -16.29 -3.01 9.77
CA SER A 3 -16.72 -1.65 10.14
C SER A 3 -16.20 -0.69 9.08
N ASN A 4 -17.05 0.24 8.62
CA ASN A 4 -16.70 1.25 7.61
C ASN A 4 -15.39 1.99 7.97
N ILE A 5 -15.10 2.12 9.27
CA ILE A 5 -13.88 2.70 9.83
C ILE A 5 -12.63 1.84 9.51
N GLY A 6 -12.72 0.51 9.65
CA GLY A 6 -11.61 -0.40 9.38
C GLY A 6 -11.26 -0.48 7.90
N PHE A 7 -12.26 -0.35 7.03
CA PHE A 7 -12.05 -0.24 5.59
C PHE A 7 -11.37 1.09 5.22
N ALA A 8 -11.87 2.21 5.73
CA ALA A 8 -11.28 3.53 5.51
C ALA A 8 -9.82 3.61 6.00
N PHE A 9 -9.53 3.05 7.18
CA PHE A 9 -8.17 3.02 7.72
C PHE A 9 -7.21 2.20 6.84
N ASN A 10 -7.66 1.04 6.31
CA ASN A 10 -6.86 0.26 5.36
C ASN A 10 -6.57 1.03 4.07
N LEU A 11 -7.55 1.78 3.57
CA LEU A 11 -7.43 2.60 2.37
C LEU A 11 -6.44 3.74 2.56
N ILE A 12 -6.52 4.44 3.71
CA ILE A 12 -5.55 5.47 4.10
C ILE A 12 -4.15 4.87 4.19
N MET A 13 -3.98 3.70 4.82
CA MET A 13 -2.67 3.06 4.92
C MET A 13 -2.10 2.72 3.54
N ILE A 14 -2.92 2.20 2.62
CA ILE A 14 -2.49 1.94 1.23
C ILE A 14 -1.98 3.23 0.57
N LEU A 15 -2.73 4.34 0.69
CA LEU A 15 -2.34 5.63 0.14
C LEU A 15 -1.04 6.15 0.74
N VAL A 16 -0.85 6.01 2.05
CA VAL A 16 0.39 6.41 2.75
C VAL A 16 1.59 5.61 2.24
N TYR A 17 1.47 4.29 2.10
CA TYR A 17 2.56 3.47 1.57
C TYR A 17 2.87 3.76 0.10
N ALA A 18 1.84 3.99 -0.72
CA ALA A 18 2.02 4.36 -2.12
C ALA A 18 2.74 5.71 -2.25
N ALA A 19 2.30 6.72 -1.49
CA ALA A 19 2.92 8.04 -1.47
C ALA A 19 4.36 7.99 -0.96
N ALA A 20 4.62 7.27 0.13
CA ALA A 20 5.97 7.09 0.67
C ALA A 20 6.89 6.40 -0.35
N GLY A 21 6.41 5.35 -1.03
CA GLY A 21 7.16 4.67 -2.08
C GLY A 21 7.51 5.60 -3.25
N ILE A 22 6.55 6.36 -3.75
CA ILE A 22 6.76 7.33 -4.85
C ILE A 22 7.74 8.43 -4.43
N ILE A 23 7.60 8.97 -3.22
CA ILE A 23 8.49 9.99 -2.68
C ILE A 23 9.93 9.46 -2.61
N LEU A 24 10.12 8.24 -2.12
CA LEU A 24 11.45 7.61 -2.05
C LEU A 24 12.08 7.35 -3.42
N ILE A 25 11.27 7.06 -4.45
CA ILE A 25 11.78 6.80 -5.80
C ILE A 25 12.17 8.10 -6.51
N PHE A 26 11.36 9.16 -6.38
CA PHE A 26 11.45 10.34 -7.26
C PHE A 26 11.82 11.65 -6.58
N VAL A 27 11.63 11.78 -5.27
CA VAL A 27 11.65 13.09 -4.59
C VAL A 27 12.69 13.15 -3.47
N TRP A 28 12.77 12.11 -2.65
CA TRP A 28 13.56 12.11 -1.43
C TRP A 28 14.49 10.91 -1.37
N GLN A 29 15.79 11.18 -1.49
CA GLN A 29 16.83 10.20 -1.21
C GLN A 29 17.30 10.34 0.24
N ILE A 30 17.22 9.26 1.01
CA ILE A 30 17.74 9.20 2.38
C ILE A 30 19.27 9.40 2.36
N PRO A 31 19.79 10.45 3.03
CA PRO A 31 21.23 10.68 3.09
C PRO A 31 21.92 9.54 3.84
N GLY A 32 22.97 8.99 3.25
CA GLY A 32 23.74 7.86 3.79
C GLY A 32 23.28 6.48 3.31
N LEU A 33 22.21 6.38 2.51
CA LEU A 33 21.90 5.16 1.76
C LEU A 33 22.34 5.29 0.30
N PRO A 34 22.92 4.24 -0.31
CA PRO A 34 23.13 4.20 -1.75
C PRO A 34 21.81 4.40 -2.51
N ASP A 35 21.85 5.13 -3.63
CA ASP A 35 20.66 5.47 -4.43
C ASP A 35 19.86 4.24 -4.86
N ILE A 36 20.57 3.15 -5.16
CA ILE A 36 19.94 1.89 -5.56
C ILE A 36 19.14 1.27 -4.41
N ASN A 37 19.62 1.39 -3.16
CA ASN A 37 18.93 0.90 -1.98
C ASN A 37 17.69 1.75 -1.68
N ASN A 38 17.77 3.08 -1.85
CA ASN A 38 16.59 3.97 -1.76
C ASN A 38 15.51 3.58 -2.76
N THR A 39 15.93 3.36 -4.01
CA THR A 39 15.03 3.01 -5.10
C THR A 39 14.36 1.66 -4.83
N ILE A 40 15.12 0.66 -4.37
CA ILE A 40 14.58 -0.65 -3.97
C ILE A 40 13.59 -0.49 -2.81
N ALA A 41 13.91 0.29 -1.77
CA ALA A 41 13.00 0.53 -0.65
C ALA A 41 11.69 1.18 -1.11
N GLY A 42 11.76 2.19 -1.98
CA GLY A 42 10.59 2.84 -2.56
C GLY A 42 9.74 1.89 -3.41
N ILE A 43 10.37 1.07 -4.26
CA ILE A 43 9.69 0.05 -5.08
C ILE A 43 8.99 -0.98 -4.17
N VAL A 44 9.66 -1.47 -3.12
CA VAL A 44 9.08 -2.44 -2.19
C VAL A 44 7.86 -1.85 -1.47
N LEU A 45 7.94 -0.60 -1.01
CA LEU A 45 6.80 0.10 -0.39
C LEU A 45 5.63 0.25 -1.36
N PHE A 46 5.92 0.61 -2.61
CA PHE A 46 4.90 0.73 -3.64
C PHE A 46 4.24 -0.61 -3.96
N LEU A 47 5.01 -1.67 -4.20
CA LEU A 47 4.49 -3.02 -4.43
C LEU A 47 3.67 -3.52 -3.24
N TYR A 48 4.10 -3.22 -2.02
CA TYR A 48 3.36 -3.57 -0.81
C TYR A 48 2.00 -2.88 -0.75
N SER A 49 1.91 -1.61 -1.15
CA SER A 49 0.63 -0.88 -1.25
C SER A 49 -0.32 -1.54 -2.26
N VAL A 50 0.19 -1.95 -3.42
CA VAL A 50 -0.59 -2.62 -4.48
C VAL A 50 -1.08 -3.98 -3.99
N PHE A 51 -0.20 -4.77 -3.36
CA PHE A 51 -0.57 -6.05 -2.77
C PHE A 51 -1.67 -5.91 -1.72
N ARG A 52 -1.56 -4.90 -0.84
CA ARG A 52 -2.57 -4.64 0.19
C ARG A 52 -3.90 -4.19 -0.42
N ALA A 53 -3.88 -3.39 -1.48
CA ALA A 53 -5.08 -3.02 -2.23
C ALA A 53 -5.75 -4.25 -2.88
N TYR A 54 -4.96 -5.12 -3.53
CA TYR A 54 -5.46 -6.37 -4.10
C TYR A 54 -6.10 -7.27 -3.04
N LYS A 55 -5.44 -7.44 -1.89
CA LYS A 55 -5.98 -8.22 -0.77
C LYS A 55 -7.31 -7.65 -0.26
N LEU A 56 -7.41 -6.33 -0.17
CA LEU A 56 -8.63 -5.63 0.27
C LEU A 56 -9.80 -5.86 -0.70
N ILE A 57 -9.54 -5.79 -2.02
CA ILE A 57 -10.54 -6.05 -3.06
C ILE A 57 -11.00 -7.50 -3.00
N ARG A 58 -10.07 -8.46 -2.86
CA ARG A 58 -10.38 -9.88 -2.74
C ARG A 58 -11.27 -10.17 -1.53
N LEU A 59 -10.92 -9.63 -0.37
CA LEU A 59 -11.73 -9.75 0.87
C LEU A 59 -13.16 -9.22 0.69
N ASN A 60 -13.32 -8.08 0.01
CA ASN A 60 -14.65 -7.54 -0.30
C ASN A 60 -15.44 -8.42 -1.27
N ARG A 61 -14.76 -9.06 -2.24
CA ARG A 61 -15.41 -9.97 -3.19
C ARG A 61 -15.93 -11.23 -2.50
N ASP A 62 -15.09 -11.87 -1.69
CA ASP A 62 -15.47 -13.08 -0.94
C ASP A 62 -16.61 -12.79 0.05
N SER A 63 -16.64 -11.58 0.65
CA SER A 63 -17.75 -11.15 1.52
C SER A 63 -19.08 -10.92 0.80
N ASN A 64 -19.07 -10.70 -0.52
CA ASN A 64 -20.28 -10.54 -1.34
C ASN A 64 -20.77 -11.90 -1.87
N GLU A 65 -19.85 -12.82 -2.20
CA GLU A 65 -20.18 -14.17 -2.66
C GLU A 65 -20.82 -15.03 -1.55
N GLY A 66 -20.38 -14.88 -0.29
CA GLY A 66 -20.97 -15.60 0.86
C GLY A 66 -22.34 -15.09 1.35
N LYS A 67 -22.95 -14.13 0.64
CA LYS A 67 -24.27 -13.57 0.94
C LYS A 67 -25.32 -13.82 -0.14
N SER A 68 -24.96 -14.49 -1.23
CA SER A 68 -25.88 -14.94 -2.28
C SER A 68 -26.34 -16.37 -2.04
#